data_AF-W1MXI3-F1
#
_entry.id   AF-W1MXI3-F1
#
_cell.length_a   1.000
_cell.length_b   1.000
_cell.length_c   1.000
_cell.angle_alpha   90.00
_cell.angle_beta   90.00
_cell.angle_gamma   90.00
#
_symmetry.space_group_name_H-M   'P 1'
#
loop_
_entity.id
_entity.type
_entity.pdbx_description
1 polymer ?
#
loop_
_entity_poly.entity_id
_entity_poly.type
_entity_poly.pdbx_seq_one_letter_code
_entity_poly.pdbx_strand_id
1 'polypeptide(L)' 'MTNKVTSYHQARQIVEQVNGGIPTAEEGHEDAEYYHVPMDSDFVMLDDCDWYVNKKTGKAERFYSSPVMPDVLGNRR' A
#
# COMPACT_ATOMS: atom_id res chain seq x y z
N MET A 1 -19.22 -10.57 3.08
CA MET A 1 -18.07 -11.49 3.13
C MET A 1 -16.84 -10.66 3.39
N THR A 2 -16.17 -10.89 4.52
CA THR A 2 -14.94 -10.19 4.88
C THR A 2 -13.84 -10.62 3.91
N ASN A 3 -13.50 -9.77 2.95
CA ASN A 3 -12.27 -9.92 2.15
C ASN A 3 -11.08 -9.51 3.02
N LYS A 4 -10.93 -10.19 4.16
CA LYS A 4 -9.78 -10.03 5.03
C LYS A 4 -8.58 -10.52 4.25
N VAL A 5 -7.58 -9.65 4.09
CA VAL A 5 -6.30 -10.01 3.48
C VAL A 5 -5.44 -10.60 4.58
N THR A 6 -5.05 -11.86 4.41
CA THR A 6 -4.32 -12.61 5.46
C THR A 6 -2.87 -12.85 5.09
N SER A 7 -2.43 -12.45 3.89
CA SER A 7 -1.04 -12.57 3.48
C SER A 7 -0.62 -11.42 2.58
N TYR A 8 0.68 -11.13 2.62
CA TYR A 8 1.30 -10.15 1.72
C TYR A 8 1.12 -10.52 0.24
N HIS A 9 1.17 -11.82 -0.10
CA HIS A 9 0.93 -12.28 -1.47
C HIS A 9 -0.47 -11.90 -1.98
N GLN A 10 -1.50 -11.99 -1.14
CA GLN A 10 -2.84 -11.52 -1.50
C GLN A 10 -2.88 -10.00 -1.68
N ALA A 11 -2.17 -9.25 -0.84
CA ALA A 11 -2.07 -7.80 -0.98
C ALA A 11 -1.44 -7.39 -2.32
N ARG A 12 -0.35 -8.07 -2.73
CA ARG A 12 0.28 -7.89 -4.06
C ARG A 12 -0.71 -8.10 -5.20
N GLN A 13 -1.44 -9.22 -5.18
CA GLN A 13 -2.45 -9.51 -6.22
C GLN A 13 -3.54 -8.44 -6.30
N ILE A 14 -3.98 -7.90 -5.16
CA ILE A 14 -4.96 -6.81 -5.12
C ILE A 14 -4.39 -5.55 -5.78
N VAL A 15 -3.17 -5.17 -5.42
CA VAL A 15 -2.51 -3.98 -5.99
C VAL A 15 -2.27 -4.15 -7.48
N GLU A 16 -1.77 -5.30 -7.92
CA GLU A 16 -1.56 -5.59 -9.34
C GLU A 16 -2.88 -5.50 -10.14
N GLN A 17 -3.99 -6.02 -9.59
CA GLN A 17 -5.30 -5.90 -10.24
C GLN A 17 -5.79 -4.44 -10.33
N VAL A 18 -5.59 -3.65 -9.28
CA VAL A 18 -6.03 -2.24 -9.23
C VAL A 18 -5.14 -1.34 -10.08
N ASN A 19 -3.84 -1.66 -10.15
CA ASN A 19 -2.83 -0.86 -10.84
C ASN A 19 -2.58 -1.34 -12.29
N GLY A 20 -3.59 -1.93 -12.95
CA GLY A 20 -3.52 -2.27 -14.37
C GLY A 20 -2.56 -3.41 -14.73
N GLY A 21 -2.24 -4.29 -13.77
CA GLY A 21 -1.36 -5.44 -13.95
C GLY A 21 0.13 -5.13 -13.81
N ILE A 22 0.49 -3.94 -13.31
CA ILE A 22 1.90 -3.58 -13.09
C ILE A 22 2.46 -4.38 -11.91
N PRO A 23 3.58 -5.12 -12.09
CA PRO A 23 4.17 -5.94 -11.04
C PRO A 23 4.53 -5.16 -9.78
N THR A 24 4.30 -5.81 -8.64
CA THR A 24 4.71 -5.33 -7.31
C THR A 24 5.95 -6.06 -6.83
N ALA A 25 6.72 -5.45 -5.92
CA ALA A 25 7.91 -6.06 -5.37
C ALA A 25 7.60 -7.37 -4.63
N GLU A 26 8.52 -8.33 -4.71
CA GLU A 26 8.34 -9.64 -4.05
C GLU A 26 8.28 -9.56 -2.53
N GLU A 27 8.93 -8.54 -1.97
CA GLU A 27 8.98 -8.24 -0.56
C GLU A 27 8.37 -6.87 -0.28
N GLY A 28 7.85 -6.71 0.92
CA GLY A 28 7.26 -5.47 1.42
C GLY A 28 7.19 -5.50 2.93
N HIS A 29 6.52 -4.53 3.52
CA HIS A 29 6.34 -4.44 4.96
C HIS A 29 4.88 -4.62 5.34
N GLU A 30 4.62 -4.91 6.61
CA GLU A 30 3.26 -4.93 7.15
C GLU A 30 3.24 -4.33 8.55
N ASP A 31 2.13 -3.68 8.89
CA ASP A 31 1.85 -3.23 10.26
C ASP A 31 0.58 -3.92 10.80
N ALA A 32 0.00 -3.42 11.89
CA ALA A 32 -1.21 -4.02 12.48
C ALA A 32 -2.45 -3.94 11.56
N GLU A 33 -2.51 -2.98 10.66
CA GLU A 33 -3.70 -2.64 9.88
C GLU A 33 -3.51 -2.77 8.37
N TYR A 34 -2.29 -2.64 7.86
CA TYR A 34 -1.97 -2.58 6.43
C TYR A 34 -0.83 -3.51 6.03
N TYR A 35 -0.88 -3.96 4.77
CA TYR A 35 0.29 -4.42 4.02
C TYR A 35 0.82 -3.27 3.18
N HIS A 36 2.09 -2.91 3.32
CA HIS A 36 2.82 -1.99 2.45
C HIS A 36 3.38 -2.77 1.26
N VAL A 37 2.92 -2.41 0.07
CA VAL A 37 3.20 -3.10 -1.19
C VAL A 37 3.94 -2.12 -2.12
N PRO A 38 5.28 -2.09 -2.07
CA PRO A 38 6.06 -1.30 -3.00
C PRO A 38 5.93 -1.83 -4.44
N MET A 39 6.07 -0.93 -5.40
CA MET A 39 6.16 -1.30 -6.82
C MET A 39 7.49 -2.01 -7.08
N ASP A 40 7.51 -2.90 -8.08
CA ASP A 40 8.76 -3.47 -8.55
C ASP A 40 9.71 -2.37 -9.05
N SER A 41 11.02 -2.49 -8.78
CA SER A 41 12.02 -1.45 -9.06
C SER A 41 12.06 -1.00 -10.52
N ASP A 42 11.71 -1.89 -11.44
CA ASP A 42 11.67 -1.59 -12.88
C ASP A 42 10.44 -0.74 -13.27
N PHE A 43 9.47 -0.62 -12.37
CA PHE A 43 8.18 0.04 -12.57
C PHE A 43 7.87 1.12 -11.52
N VAL A 44 8.84 1.46 -10.66
CA VAL A 44 8.70 2.55 -9.70
C VAL A 44 8.43 3.85 -10.45
N MET A 45 7.27 4.46 -10.18
CA MET A 45 6.94 5.78 -10.69
C MET A 45 7.76 6.82 -9.92
N LEU A 46 8.12 7.94 -10.55
CA LEU A 46 8.78 9.09 -9.90
C LEU A 46 7.92 9.79 -8.84
N ASP A 47 6.74 9.25 -8.53
CA ASP A 47 5.84 9.70 -7.50
C ASP A 47 6.17 8.92 -6.22
N ASP A 48 6.54 9.62 -5.15
CA ASP A 48 6.83 9.03 -3.84
C ASP A 48 5.54 8.49 -3.18
N CYS A 49 4.67 7.79 -3.90
CA CYS A 49 3.44 7.20 -3.37
C CYS A 49 3.49 5.69 -3.51
N ASP A 50 3.47 5.00 -2.37
CA ASP A 50 3.40 3.55 -2.28
C ASP A 50 1.97 3.05 -2.08
N TRP A 51 1.75 1.77 -2.40
CA TRP A 51 0.48 1.11 -2.17
C TRP A 51 0.41 0.49 -0.78
N TYR A 52 -0.77 0.60 -0.18
CA TYR A 52 -1.10 0.00 1.11
C TYR A 52 -2.43 -0.73 1.00
N VAL A 53 -2.50 -1.95 1.50
CA VAL A 53 -3.71 -2.78 1.47
C VAL A 53 -4.21 -2.98 2.90
N ASN A 54 -5.40 -2.47 3.19
CA ASN A 54 -6.01 -2.65 4.51
C ASN A 54 -6.36 -4.12 4.74
N LYS A 55 -5.83 -4.71 5.81
CA LYS A 55 -5.99 -6.14 6.12
C LYS A 55 -7.44 -6.54 6.40
N LYS A 56 -8.27 -5.63 6.92
CA LYS A 56 -9.65 -5.92 7.29
C LYS A 56 -10.60 -5.80 6.10
N THR A 57 -10.36 -4.84 5.21
CA THR A 57 -11.28 -4.50 4.13
C THR A 57 -10.82 -4.96 2.75
N GLY A 58 -9.52 -5.21 2.56
CA GLY A 58 -8.92 -5.53 1.26
C GLY A 58 -8.85 -4.33 0.30
N LYS A 59 -9.08 -3.11 0.80
CA LYS A 59 -8.97 -1.89 0.01
C LYS A 59 -7.49 -1.55 -0.21
N ALA A 60 -7.10 -1.32 -1.46
CA ALA A 60 -5.81 -0.75 -1.83
C ALA A 60 -5.89 0.78 -1.86
N GLU A 61 -4.95 1.45 -1.21
CA GLU A 61 -4.85 2.90 -1.08
C GLU A 61 -3.41 3.33 -1.38
N ARG A 62 -3.22 4.52 -1.95
CA ARG A 62 -1.89 5.09 -2.18
C ARG A 62 -1.60 6.13 -1.11
N PHE A 63 -0.48 5.98 -0.40
CA PHE A 63 0.01 6.96 0.57
C PHE A 63 1.41 7.43 0.19
N TYR A 64 1.74 8.67 0.53
CA TYR A 64 3.05 9.25 0.30
C TYR A 64 4.11 8.54 1.16
N SER A 65 5.16 7.99 0.55
CA SER A 65 6.18 7.11 1.13
C SER A 65 7.41 7.83 1.68
N SER A 66 7.46 9.16 1.62
CA SER A 66 8.57 9.91 2.23
C SER A 66 8.59 9.81 3.77
N PRO A 67 9.78 9.82 4.40
CA PRO A 67 9.95 9.84 5.85
C PRO A 67 9.67 11.22 6.47
N VAL A 68 8.61 11.90 6.02
CA VAL A 68 8.11 13.12 6.64
C VAL A 68 6.66 12.89 6.99
N MET A 69 6.44 12.48 8.23
CA MET A 69 5.24 12.89 8.95
C MET A 69 5.33 14.42 9.07
N PRO A 70 4.48 15.23 8.42
CA PRO A 70 4.03 16.42 9.09
C PRO A 70 2.97 15.94 10.08
N ASP A 71 3.32 16.04 11.35
CA ASP A 71 2.41 16.00 12.49
C ASP A 71 1.34 17.10 12.30
N VAL A 72 0.31 16.81 11.50
CA VAL A 72 -0.83 17.71 11.29
C VAL A 72 -2.12 16.92 11.49
N LEU A 73 -2.17 16.23 12.63
CA LEU A 73 -3.40 16.11 13.41
C LEU A 73 -3.30 17.16 14.54
N GLY A 74 -3.29 18.43 14.13
CA GLY A 74 -3.01 19.57 15.00
C GLY A 74 -3.84 20.80 14.64
N ASN A 75 -5.16 20.67 14.69
CA ASN A 75 -6.12 21.69 15.11
C ASN A 75 -5.88 23.17 14.66
N ARG A 76 -6.71 23.68 13.73
CA ARG A 76 -7.21 25.08 13.66
C ARG A 76 -8.41 25.07 12.70
N ARG A 77 -9.63 25.07 13.25
CA ARG A 77 -10.55 26.22 13.37
C ARG A 77 -10.95 26.82 12.03
#